data_AF-A0A2R6GXY9-F1
#
_entry.id   AF-A0A2R6GXY9-F1
#
_cell.length_a   1.000
_cell.length_b   1.000
_cell.length_c   1.000
_cell.angle_alpha   90.00
_cell.angle_beta   90.00
_cell.angle_gamma   90.00
#
_symmetry.space_group_name_H-M   'P 1'
#
loop_
_entity.id
_entity.type
_entity.pdbx_description
1 polymer ?
#
loop_
_entity_poly.entity_id
_entity_poly.type
_entity_poly.pdbx_seq_one_letter_code
_entity_poly.pdbx_strand_id
1 'polypeptide(L)'
;MPNGVKPTALLHGAVPPSFVRLDKPDGENVVSRVLELNIETSKVGLLVSLGEAARHGEGLDTRTIESALDNLADPEVVDAYIRENLL
;
A
#
# COMPACT_ATOMS: atom_id res chain seq x y z
N MET A 1 31.74 -3.91 8.10
CA MET A 1 30.35 -3.93 8.59
C MET A 1 29.46 -3.44 7.46
N PRO A 2 28.50 -4.22 6.93
CA PRO A 2 27.69 -3.72 5.83
C PRO A 2 26.69 -2.69 6.37
N ASN A 3 26.59 -1.61 5.62
CA ASN A 3 25.88 -0.39 5.93
C ASN A 3 24.42 -0.66 6.29
N GLY A 4 23.94 -0.05 7.38
CA GLY A 4 22.54 0.00 7.71
C GLY A 4 21.77 0.65 6.57
N VAL A 5 21.09 -0.18 5.78
CA VAL A 5 20.03 0.25 4.88
C VAL A 5 19.01 1.01 5.72
N LYS A 6 18.96 2.33 5.55
CA LYS A 6 17.95 3.15 6.21
C LYS A 6 16.58 2.63 5.73
N PRO A 7 15.63 2.32 6.63
CA PRO A 7 14.29 1.84 6.24
C PRO A 7 13.62 2.74 5.18
N THR A 8 13.94 4.03 5.21
CA THR A 8 13.52 5.04 4.23
C THR A 8 13.96 4.75 2.81
N ALA A 9 15.12 4.12 2.58
CA ALA A 9 15.61 3.76 1.24
C ALA A 9 14.90 2.52 0.66
N LEU A 10 14.55 1.55 1.52
CA LEU A 10 13.72 0.40 1.12
C LEU A 10 12.29 0.84 0.81
N LEU A 11 11.74 1.77 1.61
CA LEU A 11 10.42 2.36 1.34
C LEU A 11 10.41 3.24 0.10
N HIS A 12 11.45 4.05 -0.15
CA HIS A 12 11.57 4.83 -1.39
C HIS A 12 11.66 3.96 -2.65
N GLY A 13 12.25 2.76 -2.50
CA GLY A 13 12.39 1.78 -3.55
C GLY A 13 11.13 0.95 -3.77
N ALA A 14 10.33 0.69 -2.74
CA ALA A 14 9.17 -0.19 -2.83
C ALA A 14 7.84 0.55 -3.02
N VAL A 15 7.66 1.68 -2.35
CA VAL A 15 6.41 2.45 -2.37
C VAL A 15 6.48 3.53 -3.46
N PRO A 16 5.56 3.53 -4.45
CA PRO A 16 5.55 4.54 -5.50
C PRO A 16 5.31 5.96 -4.93
N PRO A 17 5.96 7.00 -5.48
CA PRO A 17 5.71 8.38 -5.08
C PRO A 17 4.25 8.83 -5.29
N SER A 18 3.50 8.15 -6.16
CA SER A 18 2.07 8.40 -6.36
C SER A 18 1.21 8.04 -5.15
N PHE A 19 1.67 7.14 -4.26
CA PHE A 19 0.91 6.71 -3.08
C PHE A 19 0.86 7.75 -1.96
N VAL A 20 1.74 8.75 -2.01
CA VAL A 20 1.79 9.86 -1.04
C VAL A 20 1.27 11.16 -1.64
N ARG A 21 0.83 11.15 -2.90
CA ARG A 21 0.24 12.34 -3.53
C ARG A 21 -1.14 12.58 -2.94
N LEU A 22 -1.41 13.85 -2.66
CA LEU A 22 -2.69 14.33 -2.20
C LEU A 22 -3.41 14.99 -3.37
N ASP A 23 -4.61 14.51 -3.70
CA ASP A 23 -5.47 15.16 -4.70
C ASP A 23 -6.16 16.41 -4.13
N LYS A 24 -6.26 16.52 -2.80
CA LYS A 24 -6.86 17.65 -2.07
C LYS A 24 -6.04 17.98 -0.82
N PRO A 25 -6.10 19.23 -0.31
CA PRO A 25 -5.37 19.65 0.90
C PRO A 25 -5.65 18.76 2.13
N ASP A 26 -6.91 18.33 2.28
CA ASP A 26 -7.38 17.42 3.34
C ASP A 26 -7.68 16.02 2.78
N GLY A 27 -7.06 15.65 1.67
CA GLY A 27 -7.27 14.36 1.03
C GLY A 27 -6.57 13.23 1.79
N GLU A 28 -7.08 12.02 1.64
CA GLU A 28 -6.36 10.81 1.99
C GLU A 28 -5.59 10.30 0.77
N ASN A 29 -4.45 9.67 1.02
CA ASN A 29 -3.67 8.96 0.01
C ASN A 29 -3.59 7.47 0.36
N VAL A 30 -3.08 6.64 -0.56
CA VAL A 30 -2.97 5.18 -0.37
C VAL A 30 -2.27 4.83 0.94
N VAL A 31 -1.23 5.56 1.35
CA VAL A 31 -0.53 5.30 2.61
C VAL A 31 -1.43 5.54 3.80
N SER A 32 -2.11 6.69 3.88
CA SER A 32 -3.04 6.99 4.98
C SER A 32 -4.15 5.95 5.07
N ARG A 33 -4.75 5.55 3.94
CA ARG A 33 -5.81 4.54 3.91
C ARG A 33 -5.35 3.17 4.41
N VAL A 34 -4.18 2.71 3.96
CA VAL A 34 -3.59 1.46 4.47
C VAL A 34 -3.27 1.54 5.96
N LEU A 35 -2.87 2.72 6.45
CA LEU A 35 -2.63 2.93 7.87
C LEU A 35 -3.91 2.92 8.71
N GLU A 36 -5.06 3.25 8.11
CA GLU A 36 -6.37 3.23 8.77
C GLU A 36 -7.06 1.85 8.72
N LEU A 37 -6.62 0.95 7.83
CA LEU A 37 -7.10 -0.43 7.82
C LEU A 37 -6.90 -1.09 9.18
N ASN A 38 -7.99 -1.67 9.69
CA ASN A 38 -7.98 -2.48 10.90
C ASN A 38 -7.70 -3.93 10.54
N ILE A 39 -6.44 -4.24 10.24
CA ILE A 39 -5.98 -5.56 9.78
C ILE A 39 -4.81 -6.06 10.62
N GLU A 40 -4.68 -7.38 10.76
CA GLU A 40 -3.53 -8.03 11.41
C GLU A 40 -2.31 -8.09 10.47
N THR A 41 -2.56 -8.08 9.16
CA THR A 41 -1.49 -8.14 8.16
C THR A 41 -0.60 -6.89 8.22
N SER A 42 0.70 -7.09 7.95
CA SER A 42 1.68 -6.00 7.96
C SER A 42 1.32 -4.91 6.96
N LYS A 43 0.98 -3.72 7.47
CA LYS A 43 0.71 -2.50 6.69
C LYS A 43 1.86 -2.11 5.77
N VAL A 44 3.09 -2.28 6.25
CA VAL A 44 4.31 -2.04 5.45
C VAL A 44 4.46 -3.08 4.35
N GLY A 45 4.18 -4.35 4.64
CA GLY A 45 4.18 -5.43 3.64
C GLY A 45 3.15 -5.17 2.54
N LEU A 46 1.93 -4.79 2.92
CA LEU A 46 0.87 -4.42 1.98
C LEU A 46 1.28 -3.26 1.06
N LEU A 47 1.87 -2.19 1.61
CA LEU A 47 2.33 -1.05 0.80
C LEU A 47 3.43 -1.42 -0.20
N VAL A 48 4.31 -2.35 0.17
CA VAL A 48 5.36 -2.89 -0.70
C VAL A 48 4.73 -3.71 -1.82
N SER A 49 3.84 -4.66 -1.50
CA SER A 49 3.14 -5.49 -2.51
C SER A 49 2.32 -4.66 -3.50
N LEU A 50 1.56 -3.67 -3.00
CA LEU A 50 0.83 -2.73 -3.84
C LEU A 50 1.77 -1.91 -4.73
N GLY A 51 2.93 -1.52 -4.19
CA GLY A 51 3.95 -0.80 -4.94
C GLY A 51 4.61 -1.62 -6.04
N GLU A 52 4.84 -2.90 -5.80
CA GLU A 52 5.36 -3.84 -6.79
C GLU A 52 4.32 -4.14 -7.88
N ALA A 53 3.05 -4.34 -7.51
CA ALA A 53 1.94 -4.53 -8.45
C ALA A 53 1.75 -3.31 -9.36
N ALA A 54 1.83 -2.10 -8.81
CA ALA A 54 1.77 -0.85 -9.58
C ALA A 54 2.94 -0.68 -10.57
N ARG A 55 4.10 -1.29 -10.29
CA ARG A 55 5.31 -1.20 -11.14
C ARG A 55 5.40 -2.26 -12.22
N HIS A 56 4.90 -3.47 -11.99
CA HIS A 56 5.04 -4.61 -12.91
C HIS A 56 4.13 -4.55 -14.15
N GLY A 57 3.42 -3.45 -14.39
CA GLY A 57 2.79 -3.19 -15.68
C GLY A 57 1.37 -3.74 -15.84
N GLU A 58 0.72 -4.19 -14.76
CA GLU A 58 -0.74 -4.41 -14.78
C GLU A 58 -1.55 -3.12 -14.71
N GLY A 59 -0.89 -1.96 -14.59
CA GLY A 59 -1.57 -0.65 -14.68
C GLY A 59 -2.62 -0.46 -13.58
N LEU A 60 -2.37 -0.99 -12.38
CA LEU A 60 -3.15 -0.64 -11.20
C LEU A 60 -2.89 0.83 -10.88
N ASP A 61 -3.69 1.69 -11.50
CA ASP A 61 -3.72 3.11 -11.21
C ASP A 61 -3.99 3.32 -9.72
N THR A 62 -3.35 4.32 -9.13
CA THR A 62 -3.53 4.68 -7.71
C THR A 62 -4.99 4.75 -7.32
N ARG A 63 -5.85 5.23 -8.22
CA ARG A 63 -7.30 5.35 -8.03
C ARG A 63 -8.02 3.99 -7.94
N THR A 64 -7.55 2.98 -8.67
CA THR A 64 -8.05 1.61 -8.58
C THR A 64 -7.65 0.98 -7.25
N ILE A 65 -6.42 1.25 -6.78
CA ILE A 65 -5.95 0.81 -5.47
C ILE A 65 -6.77 1.47 -4.35
N GLU A 66 -6.97 2.78 -4.41
CA GLU A 66 -7.82 3.52 -3.47
C GLU A 66 -9.26 2.99 -3.44
N SER A 67 -9.86 2.75 -4.62
CA SER A 67 -11.20 2.18 -4.70
C SER A 67 -11.27 0.74 -4.18
N ALA A 68 -10.22 -0.06 -4.34
CA ALA A 68 -10.16 -1.40 -3.77
C ALA A 68 -10.08 -1.34 -2.24
N LEU A 69 -9.27 -0.43 -1.70
CA LEU A 69 -9.17 -0.17 -0.26
C LEU A 69 -10.51 0.28 0.34
N ASP A 70 -11.29 1.10 -0.38
CA ASP A 70 -12.63 1.54 0.07
C ASP A 70 -13.64 0.38 0.15
N ASN A 71 -13.50 -0.64 -0.70
CA ASN A 71 -14.37 -1.82 -0.68
C ASN A 71 -13.98 -2.84 0.39
N LEU A 72 -12.79 -2.69 0.99
CA LEU A 72 -12.22 -3.55 2.00
C LEU A 72 -12.64 -3.05 3.40
N ALA A 73 -13.95 -3.02 3.66
CA ALA A 73 -14.53 -2.52 4.91
C ALA A 73 -14.61 -3.59 6.03
N ASP A 74 -14.42 -4.88 5.72
CA ASP A 74 -14.50 -5.98 6.68
C ASP A 74 -13.11 -6.55 6.99
N PRO A 75 -12.52 -6.23 8.17
CA PRO A 75 -11.21 -6.66 8.63
C PRO A 75 -10.84 -8.11 8.32
N GLU A 76 -11.74 -9.05 8.59
CA GLU A 76 -11.47 -10.49 8.45
C GLU A 76 -11.38 -10.89 6.98
N VAL A 77 -12.23 -10.28 6.14
CA VAL A 77 -12.20 -10.47 4.68
C VAL A 77 -10.97 -9.80 4.08
N VAL A 78 -10.58 -8.63 4.60
CA VAL A 78 -9.40 -7.90 4.13
C VAL A 78 -8.13 -8.70 4.39
N ASP A 79 -7.97 -9.24 5.60
CA ASP A 79 -6.77 -9.99 5.96
C ASP A 79 -6.62 -11.27 5.13
N ALA A 80 -7.71 -12.00 4.91
CA ALA A 80 -7.72 -13.17 4.04
C ALA A 80 -7.36 -12.80 2.60
N TYR A 81 -8.00 -11.76 2.05
CA TYR A 81 -7.76 -11.31 0.68
C TYR A 81 -6.32 -10.86 0.44
N ILE A 82 -5.75 -10.06 1.36
CA ILE A 82 -4.35 -9.61 1.27
C ILE A 82 -3.40 -10.82 1.30
N ARG A 83 -3.64 -11.77 2.22
CA ARG A 83 -2.79 -12.94 2.36
C ARG A 83 -2.83 -13.86 1.14
N GLU A 84 -3.96 -13.94 0.44
CA GLU A 84 -4.12 -14.84 -0.71
C GLU A 84 -3.70 -14.21 -2.05
N ASN A 85 -3.77 -12.88 -2.17
CA ASN A 85 -3.60 -12.20 -3.47
C ASN A 85 -2.41 -11.25 -3.52
N LEU A 86 -1.86 -10.82 -2.37
CA LEU A 86 -0.83 -9.78 -2.30
C LEU A 86 0.43 -10.20 -1.53
N LEU A 87 0.42 -11.34 -0.83
CA LEU A 87 1.54 -11.89 -0.07
C LEU A 87 1.83 -13.34 -0.47
#